data_AF-A0AAD2G594-F1
#
_entry.id   AF-A0AAD2G594-F1
#
_cell.length_a   1.000
_cell.length_b   1.000
_cell.length_c   1.000
_cell.angle_alpha   90.00
_cell.angle_beta   90.00
_cell.angle_gamma   90.00
#
_symmetry.space_group_name_H-M   'P 1'
#
loop_
_entity.id
_entity.type
_entity.pdbx_description
1 polymer ?
#
loop_
_entity_poly.entity_id
_entity_poly.type
_entity_poly.pdbx_seq_one_letter_code
_entity_poly.pdbx_strand_id
1 'polypeptide(L)'
;MRRQQQQQQQQRQQAPTLLLVLPRIRLSLLFIVNAAIVLSQLRMATAFAFAFAFPFPFLLVPSRNSLSMSRQQRHTQQQHRKYPFALYSSSNSPNGDDRDVDSSQFGLEDWRKFRASLIAKEAEAAEASETETQNVIGNTDNGDNGDNSDNSDNGNGKENGNGKDDSSALKDKESKLKRKTVAEENERLLEQQNAELAKEYKKEAWAHLIAEPEVGGLICRMPIEGELYWGTGFWKEKLDTLLSIDTMGPPKSQMEHWFPMAERMLARELEIITANAGKNGILNPNDLPEDSRELLEMYLDYKQTWQEVCLMLGSTQGVVINRPITQNVNKGLAKLLLEGQPTASTAATSSISDKQENEELPFGFIDTFIQAFGQAAVYMGGPDLQAEPALLVHGIDTLEGASELAPGTGIYIGGLKAAVQGVLDGKYQPLDFRFFLGRKVFEDGHSLKAKIDQAAYKAIACNRSLALKQCLGLPKPLWHEVLELCGGDMKSVSQIELAKRLDLR
;
A
#
# COMPACT_ATOMS: atom_id res chain seq x y z
N MET A 1 28.52 -6.30 59.37
CA MET A 1 28.11 -5.06 58.67
C MET A 1 29.24 -4.16 58.17
N ARG A 2 30.40 -4.01 58.83
CA ARG A 2 31.51 -3.19 58.27
C ARG A 2 32.27 -3.79 57.07
N ARG A 3 32.22 -5.11 56.86
CA ARG A 3 32.83 -5.77 55.67
C ARG A 3 32.00 -5.67 54.38
N GLN A 4 30.68 -5.49 54.48
CA GLN A 4 29.82 -5.29 53.31
C GLN A 4 29.92 -3.85 52.74
N GLN A 5 30.19 -2.84 53.58
CA GLN A 5 30.43 -1.47 53.10
C GLN A 5 31.78 -1.30 52.39
N GLN A 6 32.81 -2.09 52.73
CA GLN A 6 34.11 -2.03 52.03
C GLN A 6 34.07 -2.69 50.64
N GLN A 7 33.26 -3.74 50.45
CA GLN A 7 33.11 -4.37 49.13
C GLN A 7 32.30 -3.49 48.16
N GLN A 8 31.36 -2.67 48.63
CA GLN A 8 30.61 -1.74 47.79
C GLN A 8 31.42 -0.51 47.34
N GLN A 9 32.48 -0.14 48.07
CA GLN A 9 33.37 0.97 47.66
C GLN A 9 34.45 0.54 46.67
N GLN A 10 34.90 -0.73 46.69
CA GLN A 10 35.89 -1.22 45.72
C GLN A 10 35.31 -1.49 44.32
N GLN A 11 34.00 -1.72 44.18
CA GLN A 11 33.35 -1.88 42.87
C GLN A 11 33.10 -0.56 42.13
N ARG A 12 33.33 0.61 42.75
CA ARG A 12 33.14 1.92 42.10
C ARG A 12 34.39 2.50 41.41
N GLN A 13 35.53 1.80 41.43
CA GLN A 13 36.80 2.34 40.92
C GLN A 13 37.36 1.64 39.67
N GLN A 14 36.55 0.85 38.94
CA GLN A 14 36.96 0.30 37.65
C GLN A 14 35.92 0.61 36.57
N ALA A 15 36.08 1.78 35.94
CA ALA A 15 35.50 2.08 34.63
C ALA A 15 36.63 2.66 33.77
N PRO A 16 36.96 2.05 32.60
CA PRO A 16 37.97 2.59 31.72
C PRO A 16 37.43 3.80 30.95
N THR A 17 38.15 4.92 31.06
CA THR A 17 37.96 6.14 30.28
C THR A 17 38.36 5.88 28.82
N LEU A 18 37.39 5.58 27.96
CA LEU A 18 37.55 5.57 26.51
C LEU A 18 37.20 6.97 25.97
N LEU A 19 38.24 7.73 25.64
CA LEU A 19 38.16 9.09 25.11
C LEU A 19 37.90 9.01 23.60
N LEU A 20 36.63 8.94 23.21
CA LEU A 20 36.17 9.05 21.83
C LEU A 20 35.89 10.52 21.51
N VAL A 21 36.75 11.11 20.68
CA VAL A 21 36.54 12.41 20.05
C VAL A 21 35.44 12.24 19.00
N LEU A 22 34.23 12.74 19.27
CA LEU A 22 33.15 12.83 18.29
C LEU A 22 33.14 14.22 17.63
N PRO A 23 32.98 14.30 16.30
CA PRO A 23 32.76 15.58 15.64
C PRO A 23 31.34 16.08 15.94
N ARG A 24 31.23 17.37 16.28
CA ARG A 24 29.95 18.06 16.44
C ARG A 24 29.17 18.05 15.12
N ILE A 25 28.07 17.30 15.06
CA ILE A 25 27.11 17.36 13.95
C ILE A 25 25.80 17.98 14.44
N ARG A 26 25.31 18.96 13.66
CA ARG A 26 24.07 19.71 13.83
C ARG A 26 22.85 18.78 13.65
N LEU A 27 22.27 18.30 14.73
CA LEU A 27 21.07 17.44 14.72
C LEU A 27 19.87 18.07 15.47
N SER A 28 20.00 19.28 15.99
CA SER A 28 19.02 19.86 16.91
C SER A 28 17.78 20.46 16.25
N LEU A 29 17.81 20.82 14.96
CA LEU A 29 16.67 21.47 14.28
C LEU A 29 15.64 20.47 13.71
N LEU A 30 16.10 19.33 13.17
CA LEU A 30 15.19 18.30 12.62
C LEU A 30 14.32 17.65 13.71
N PHE A 31 14.86 17.50 14.93
CA PHE A 31 14.13 16.96 16.08
C PHE A 31 13.00 17.89 16.56
N ILE A 32 13.20 19.20 16.51
CA ILE A 32 12.19 20.18 16.96
C ILE A 32 11.00 20.20 15.99
N VAL A 33 11.24 20.12 14.68
CA VAL A 33 10.18 20.09 13.67
C VAL A 33 9.39 18.78 13.74
N ASN A 34 10.06 17.62 13.87
CA ASN A 34 9.37 16.34 14.04
C ASN A 34 8.56 16.28 15.35
N ALA A 35 9.07 16.81 16.46
CA ALA A 35 8.34 16.86 17.73
C ALA A 35 7.09 17.75 17.64
N ALA A 36 7.18 18.91 16.98
CA ALA A 36 6.05 19.82 16.80
C ALA A 36 4.93 19.21 15.92
N ILE A 37 5.30 18.47 14.87
CA ILE A 37 4.33 17.78 14.00
C ILE A 37 3.65 16.62 14.76
N VAL A 38 4.39 15.81 15.50
CA VAL A 38 3.82 14.73 16.33
C VAL A 38 2.90 15.29 17.42
N LEU A 39 3.26 16.42 18.05
CA LEU A 39 2.39 17.12 19.01
C LEU A 39 1.12 17.67 18.36
N SER A 40 1.17 18.15 17.11
CA SER A 40 -0.01 18.58 16.36
C SER A 40 -0.96 17.41 16.04
N GLN A 41 -0.41 16.24 15.69
CA GLN A 41 -1.21 15.03 15.43
C GLN A 41 -1.86 14.49 16.72
N LEU A 42 -1.16 14.57 17.86
CA LEU A 42 -1.73 14.25 19.18
C LEU A 42 -2.82 15.27 19.60
N ARG A 43 -2.63 16.55 19.21
CA ARG A 43 -3.60 17.67 19.12
C ARG A 43 -4.98 17.23 18.60
N MET A 44 -4.96 16.72 17.37
CA MET A 44 -6.16 16.32 16.62
C MET A 44 -6.85 15.10 17.23
N ALA A 45 -6.06 14.11 17.70
CA ALA A 45 -6.59 12.90 18.34
C ALA A 45 -7.26 13.18 19.70
N THR A 46 -6.75 14.15 20.47
CA THR A 46 -7.32 14.53 21.78
C THR A 46 -8.50 15.49 21.67
N ALA A 47 -8.54 16.36 20.65
CA ALA A 47 -9.72 17.18 20.35
C ALA A 47 -10.94 16.33 19.96
N PHE A 48 -10.72 15.21 19.27
CA PHE A 48 -11.78 14.23 18.92
C PHE A 48 -12.35 13.49 20.15
N ALA A 49 -11.53 13.26 21.19
CA ALA A 49 -11.96 12.61 22.42
C ALA A 49 -12.78 13.53 23.35
N PHE A 50 -12.55 14.85 23.31
CA PHE A 50 -13.24 15.82 24.18
C PHE A 50 -14.58 16.32 23.63
N ALA A 51 -14.86 16.16 22.34
CA ALA A 51 -16.14 16.52 21.73
C ALA A 51 -17.33 15.62 22.19
N PHE A 52 -17.06 14.53 22.92
CA PHE A 52 -18.09 13.56 23.35
C PHE A 52 -18.54 13.68 24.83
N ALA A 53 -18.06 14.68 25.59
CA ALA A 53 -18.22 14.67 27.06
C ALA A 53 -19.15 15.75 27.67
N PHE A 54 -19.81 16.63 26.91
CA PHE A 54 -20.71 17.63 27.51
C PHE A 54 -22.00 17.85 26.71
N PRO A 55 -23.19 17.69 27.32
CA PRO A 55 -24.44 18.20 26.75
C PRO A 55 -24.54 19.71 27.05
N PHE A 56 -24.46 20.56 26.02
CA PHE A 56 -24.80 21.97 26.17
C PHE A 56 -26.31 22.18 25.91
N PRO A 57 -27.02 22.94 26.78
CA PRO A 57 -28.42 23.25 26.58
C PRO A 57 -28.58 24.36 25.53
N PHE A 58 -29.53 24.16 24.61
CA PHE A 58 -29.99 25.17 23.67
C PHE A 58 -30.70 26.31 24.42
N LEU A 59 -30.21 27.54 24.26
CA LEU A 59 -30.98 28.75 24.49
C LEU A 59 -31.11 29.54 23.18
N LEU A 60 -32.35 29.61 22.70
CA LEU A 60 -32.80 30.44 21.60
C LEU A 60 -32.75 31.93 21.98
N VAL A 61 -32.12 32.74 21.13
CA VAL A 61 -32.38 34.19 21.04
C VAL A 61 -32.48 34.54 19.54
N PRO A 62 -33.53 35.25 19.10
CA PRO A 62 -33.70 35.64 17.71
C PRO A 62 -32.93 36.94 17.45
N SER A 63 -32.19 37.01 16.34
CA SER A 63 -31.69 38.29 15.83
C SER A 63 -32.09 38.45 14.38
N ARG A 64 -33.03 39.38 14.18
CA ARG A 64 -33.31 40.03 12.90
C ARG A 64 -32.07 40.83 12.50
N ASN A 65 -31.60 40.65 11.27
CA ASN A 65 -31.27 41.78 10.40
C ASN A 65 -31.19 41.32 8.94
N SER A 66 -32.19 41.77 8.20
CA SER A 66 -32.20 41.87 6.74
C SER A 66 -31.16 42.88 6.29
N LEU A 67 -30.29 42.49 5.35
CA LEU A 67 -29.66 43.42 4.42
C LEU A 67 -29.51 42.73 3.06
N SER A 68 -30.41 43.12 2.17
CA SER A 68 -30.36 42.92 0.73
C SER A 68 -29.25 43.76 0.11
N MET A 69 -28.43 43.18 -0.77
CA MET A 69 -27.82 43.84 -1.93
C MET A 69 -27.22 42.75 -2.83
N SER A 70 -27.91 42.38 -3.90
CA SER A 70 -27.89 42.97 -5.25
C SER A 70 -26.75 42.42 -6.12
N ARG A 71 -27.18 41.56 -7.06
CA ARG A 71 -26.49 41.18 -8.29
C ARG A 71 -25.94 42.42 -9.00
N GLN A 72 -24.67 42.38 -9.40
CA GLN A 72 -24.24 43.06 -10.62
C GLN A 72 -23.10 42.29 -11.31
N GLN A 73 -23.42 41.91 -12.53
CA GLN A 73 -22.62 41.30 -13.59
C GLN A 73 -21.24 41.95 -13.77
N ARG A 74 -20.22 41.14 -14.12
CA ARG A 74 -19.34 41.44 -15.27
C ARG A 74 -19.00 40.17 -16.06
N HIS A 75 -19.33 40.25 -17.35
CA HIS A 75 -18.83 39.43 -18.44
C HIS A 75 -17.43 39.90 -18.85
N THR A 76 -16.54 38.94 -19.14
CA THR A 76 -15.47 38.98 -20.15
C THR A 76 -15.05 37.51 -20.34
N GLN A 77 -15.58 36.75 -21.30
CA GLN A 77 -15.27 36.73 -22.74
C GLN A 77 -13.79 36.38 -23.03
N GLN A 78 -13.47 35.08 -23.04
CA GLN A 78 -12.46 34.52 -23.95
C GLN A 78 -13.00 33.22 -24.56
N GLN A 79 -13.33 33.33 -25.85
CA GLN A 79 -13.39 32.24 -26.82
C GLN A 79 -11.93 31.86 -27.19
N HIS A 80 -11.51 30.77 -27.80
CA HIS A 80 -12.13 29.70 -28.58
C HIS A 80 -11.06 28.58 -28.67
N ARG A 81 -11.41 27.30 -28.52
CA ARG A 81 -11.03 26.21 -29.46
C ARG A 81 -11.72 24.90 -29.06
N LYS A 82 -12.71 24.53 -29.88
CA LYS A 82 -13.42 23.25 -29.88
C LYS A 82 -12.60 22.23 -30.67
N TYR A 83 -12.46 21.02 -30.16
CA TYR A 83 -12.40 19.81 -30.98
C TYR A 83 -13.50 18.85 -30.51
N PRO A 84 -14.28 18.26 -31.43
CA PRO A 84 -15.39 17.38 -31.08
C PRO A 84 -14.91 15.94 -30.96
N PHE A 85 -15.20 15.26 -29.85
CA PHE A 85 -15.21 13.81 -29.81
C PHE A 85 -16.65 13.36 -29.55
N ALA A 86 -17.19 12.64 -30.53
CA ALA A 86 -18.57 12.21 -30.56
C ALA A 86 -18.81 11.07 -29.58
N LEU A 87 -19.82 11.25 -28.72
CA LEU A 87 -20.44 10.20 -27.94
C LEU A 87 -21.29 9.35 -28.87
N TYR A 88 -21.01 8.04 -28.93
CA TYR A 88 -21.97 7.06 -29.43
C TYR A 88 -23.02 6.82 -28.34
N SER A 89 -24.16 7.49 -28.46
CA SER A 89 -25.41 7.07 -27.83
C SER A 89 -26.05 6.02 -28.74
N SER A 90 -26.12 4.77 -28.29
CA SER A 90 -26.88 3.73 -28.96
C SER A 90 -28.36 3.85 -28.56
N SER A 91 -29.19 4.20 -29.53
CA SER A 91 -30.64 4.24 -29.45
C SER A 91 -31.25 2.87 -29.74
N ASN A 92 -32.21 2.49 -28.90
CA ASN A 92 -33.13 1.37 -29.07
C ASN A 92 -33.66 1.24 -30.51
N SER A 93 -33.50 0.04 -31.07
CA SER A 93 -34.37 -0.47 -32.14
C SER A 93 -34.79 -1.89 -31.79
N PRO A 94 -36.11 -2.21 -31.81
CA PRO A 94 -36.61 -3.55 -31.53
C PRO A 94 -36.72 -4.36 -32.83
N ASN A 95 -36.53 -5.67 -32.70
CA ASN A 95 -36.68 -6.73 -33.71
C ASN A 95 -35.37 -7.17 -34.38
N GLY A 96 -34.78 -8.23 -33.82
CA GLY A 96 -33.70 -9.00 -34.41
C GLY A 96 -33.54 -10.30 -33.65
N ASP A 97 -33.88 -11.39 -34.31
CA ASP A 97 -33.91 -12.77 -33.85
C ASP A 97 -32.47 -13.29 -33.63
N ASP A 98 -31.90 -13.07 -32.44
CA ASP A 98 -30.54 -13.49 -32.10
C ASP A 98 -30.56 -14.75 -31.24
N ARG A 99 -30.00 -15.80 -31.81
CA ARG A 99 -29.76 -17.09 -31.17
C ARG A 99 -28.84 -16.88 -29.97
N ASP A 100 -29.27 -17.38 -28.81
CA ASP A 100 -28.46 -17.52 -27.61
C ASP A 100 -27.19 -18.32 -27.92
N VAL A 101 -26.10 -17.61 -28.23
CA VAL A 101 -24.76 -18.18 -28.20
C VAL A 101 -24.36 -18.22 -26.73
N ASP A 102 -24.42 -19.42 -26.17
CA ASP A 102 -24.00 -19.75 -24.83
C ASP A 102 -22.54 -19.30 -24.59
N SER A 103 -22.41 -18.12 -23.97
CA SER A 103 -21.14 -17.51 -23.60
C SER A 103 -20.44 -18.23 -22.43
N SER A 104 -21.00 -19.34 -21.92
CA SER A 104 -20.37 -20.16 -20.88
C SER A 104 -19.33 -21.16 -21.41
N GLN A 105 -19.20 -21.32 -22.74
CA GLN A 105 -18.35 -22.37 -23.32
C GLN A 105 -16.91 -21.94 -23.67
N PHE A 106 -16.62 -20.63 -23.70
CA PHE A 106 -15.23 -20.18 -23.70
C PHE A 106 -14.76 -20.09 -22.26
N GLY A 107 -14.07 -21.13 -21.79
CA GLY A 107 -13.29 -21.12 -20.57
C GLY A 107 -12.21 -20.05 -20.68
N LEU A 108 -12.61 -18.79 -20.44
CA LEU A 108 -11.73 -17.67 -20.17
C LEU A 108 -11.00 -18.01 -18.87
N GLU A 109 -9.93 -18.79 -19.02
CA GLU A 109 -8.86 -18.85 -18.05
C GLU A 109 -8.61 -17.42 -17.57
N ASP A 110 -8.63 -17.25 -16.24
CA ASP A 110 -8.45 -15.97 -15.56
C ASP A 110 -7.34 -15.15 -16.23
N TRP A 111 -7.71 -14.09 -16.93
CA TRP A 111 -6.80 -13.24 -17.71
C TRP A 111 -5.66 -12.69 -16.83
N ARG A 112 -5.86 -12.59 -15.51
CA ARG A 112 -4.82 -12.23 -14.55
C ARG A 112 -3.79 -13.32 -14.40
N LYS A 113 -4.20 -14.59 -14.34
CA LYS A 113 -3.27 -15.74 -14.33
C LYS A 113 -2.51 -15.85 -15.63
N PHE A 114 -3.16 -15.59 -16.77
CA PHE A 114 -2.49 -15.52 -18.05
C PHE A 114 -1.40 -14.43 -18.06
N ARG A 115 -1.73 -13.19 -17.67
CA ARG A 115 -0.75 -12.09 -17.55
C ARG A 115 0.37 -12.40 -16.56
N ALA A 116 0.03 -12.95 -15.40
CA ALA A 116 1.01 -13.36 -14.40
C ALA A 116 1.97 -14.43 -14.95
N SER A 117 1.48 -15.38 -15.77
CA SER A 117 2.32 -16.40 -16.40
C SER A 117 3.27 -15.82 -17.46
N LEU A 118 2.85 -14.78 -18.19
CA LEU A 118 3.72 -14.08 -19.15
C LEU A 118 4.84 -13.33 -18.45
N ILE A 119 4.52 -12.62 -17.37
CA ILE A 119 5.50 -11.84 -16.60
C ILE A 119 6.46 -12.75 -15.85
N ALA A 120 5.98 -13.88 -15.31
CA ALA A 120 6.86 -14.88 -14.71
C ALA A 120 7.90 -15.38 -15.72
N LYS A 121 7.48 -15.69 -16.96
CA LYS A 121 8.41 -16.10 -18.03
C LYS A 121 9.38 -14.99 -18.43
N GLU A 122 8.93 -13.74 -18.45
CA GLU A 122 9.79 -12.58 -18.74
C GLU A 122 10.82 -12.34 -17.63
N ALA A 123 10.42 -12.45 -16.36
CA ALA A 123 11.31 -12.34 -15.22
C ALA A 123 12.34 -13.49 -15.19
N GLU A 124 11.92 -14.72 -15.48
CA GLU A 124 12.83 -15.87 -15.62
C GLU A 124 13.85 -15.65 -16.74
N ALA A 125 13.43 -15.09 -17.88
CA ALA A 125 14.33 -14.74 -18.98
C ALA A 125 15.32 -13.63 -18.58
N ALA A 126 14.87 -12.62 -17.82
CA ALA A 126 15.74 -11.56 -17.32
C ALA A 126 16.79 -12.09 -16.32
N GLU A 127 16.38 -12.91 -15.34
CA GLU A 127 17.31 -13.52 -14.37
C GLU A 127 18.32 -14.48 -15.05
N ALA A 128 17.88 -15.21 -16.08
CA ALA A 128 18.78 -16.04 -16.89
C ALA A 128 19.82 -15.20 -17.65
N SER A 129 19.44 -14.02 -18.15
CA SER A 129 20.37 -13.11 -18.85
C SER A 129 21.41 -12.49 -17.91
N GLU A 130 21.06 -12.17 -16.66
CA GLU A 130 22.00 -11.61 -15.68
C GLU A 130 23.07 -12.62 -15.23
N THR A 131 22.74 -13.91 -15.22
CA THR A 131 23.67 -14.98 -14.82
C THR A 131 24.67 -15.36 -15.92
N GLU A 132 24.33 -15.17 -17.21
CA GLU A 132 25.27 -15.37 -18.31
C GLU A 132 26.37 -14.30 -18.35
N THR A 133 26.06 -13.04 -18.02
CA THR A 133 27.04 -11.94 -18.05
C THR A 133 28.13 -12.07 -16.99
N GLN A 134 27.87 -12.77 -15.88
CA GLN A 134 28.87 -13.01 -14.83
C GLN A 134 29.85 -14.15 -15.17
N ASN A 135 29.50 -15.07 -16.07
CA ASN A 135 30.37 -16.18 -16.46
C ASN A 135 31.37 -15.82 -17.59
N VAL A 136 31.24 -14.67 -18.25
CA VAL A 136 32.11 -14.27 -19.38
C VAL A 136 33.36 -13.49 -18.93
N ILE A 137 33.42 -13.01 -17.68
CA ILE A 137 34.58 -12.23 -17.17
C ILE A 137 35.66 -13.13 -16.51
N GLY A 138 35.47 -14.45 -16.52
CA GLY A 138 36.37 -15.43 -15.91
C GLY A 138 37.19 -16.26 -16.90
N ASN A 139 37.72 -15.69 -17.98
CA ASN A 139 38.71 -16.38 -18.82
C ASN A 139 39.54 -15.40 -19.67
N THR A 140 40.49 -14.74 -19.03
CA THR A 140 41.68 -14.19 -19.71
C THR A 140 42.93 -14.80 -19.07
N ASP A 141 43.38 -15.86 -19.74
CA ASP A 141 44.75 -16.09 -20.18
C ASP A 141 45.88 -15.84 -19.16
N ASN A 142 46.27 -16.91 -18.47
CA ASN A 142 47.61 -17.05 -17.91
C ASN A 142 48.26 -18.28 -18.55
N GLY A 143 49.22 -18.01 -19.42
CA GLY A 143 50.07 -19.02 -20.02
C GLY A 143 51.06 -19.63 -19.01
N ASP A 144 51.30 -20.91 -19.25
CA ASP A 144 52.64 -21.52 -19.34
C ASP A 144 53.45 -21.75 -18.04
N ASN A 145 53.39 -22.98 -17.50
CA ASN A 145 54.50 -23.95 -17.49
C ASN A 145 54.24 -25.11 -16.51
N GLY A 146 54.70 -26.32 -16.89
CA GLY A 146 55.18 -27.31 -15.91
C GLY A 146 54.39 -28.61 -15.79
N ASP A 147 54.53 -29.46 -16.81
CA ASP A 147 55.09 -30.81 -16.70
C ASP A 147 54.95 -31.52 -15.33
N ASN A 148 54.10 -32.55 -15.25
CA ASN A 148 54.50 -33.80 -14.59
C ASN A 148 53.65 -35.02 -14.98
N SER A 149 54.38 -36.11 -15.13
CA SER A 149 54.07 -37.42 -15.68
C SER A 149 53.19 -38.34 -14.82
N ASP A 150 52.57 -39.30 -15.53
CA ASP A 150 52.37 -40.72 -15.18
C ASP A 150 51.82 -41.08 -13.79
N ASN A 151 50.63 -41.72 -13.78
CA ASN A 151 50.62 -43.17 -13.58
C ASN A 151 49.29 -43.82 -14.03
N SER A 152 49.45 -44.88 -14.81
CA SER A 152 48.47 -45.91 -15.09
C SER A 152 48.04 -46.65 -13.83
N ASP A 153 46.77 -47.06 -13.70
CA ASP A 153 46.49 -48.48 -13.47
C ASP A 153 45.07 -48.89 -13.87
N ASN A 154 45.04 -50.13 -14.36
CA ASN A 154 44.04 -50.86 -15.08
C ASN A 154 43.16 -51.65 -14.09
N GLY A 155 41.84 -51.68 -14.29
CA GLY A 155 40.91 -52.33 -13.35
C GLY A 155 39.64 -52.83 -14.00
N ASN A 156 39.77 -53.91 -14.78
CA ASN A 156 38.69 -54.66 -15.41
C ASN A 156 37.92 -55.50 -14.37
N GLY A 157 36.57 -55.54 -14.41
CA GLY A 157 35.83 -56.51 -13.57
C GLY A 157 34.30 -56.37 -13.43
N LYS A 158 33.59 -57.18 -14.24
CA LYS A 158 32.38 -57.98 -13.94
C LYS A 158 31.03 -57.32 -13.60
N GLU A 159 30.10 -57.54 -14.55
CA GLU A 159 28.80 -58.23 -14.42
C GLU A 159 28.19 -58.43 -13.01
N ASN A 160 27.00 -57.86 -12.80
CA ASN A 160 25.71 -58.55 -12.59
C ASN A 160 24.77 -57.69 -11.72
N GLY A 161 23.49 -57.62 -12.09
CA GLY A 161 22.43 -57.32 -11.12
C GLY A 161 21.32 -56.38 -11.59
N ASN A 162 20.38 -56.92 -12.36
CA ASN A 162 18.93 -56.74 -12.22
C ASN A 162 18.46 -55.64 -11.22
N GLY A 163 17.96 -54.51 -11.73
CA GLY A 163 17.47 -53.39 -10.92
C GLY A 163 16.29 -52.69 -11.58
N LYS A 164 15.08 -53.05 -11.10
CA LYS A 164 13.78 -52.38 -11.21
C LYS A 164 13.77 -50.94 -11.74
N ASP A 165 13.01 -50.74 -12.81
CA ASP A 165 12.13 -49.61 -13.13
C ASP A 165 12.29 -48.35 -12.26
N ASP A 166 13.32 -47.56 -12.60
CA ASP A 166 13.66 -46.26 -11.98
C ASP A 166 12.94 -45.09 -12.69
N SER A 167 11.68 -45.29 -13.09
CA SER A 167 10.89 -44.25 -13.78
C SER A 167 10.14 -43.31 -12.83
N SER A 168 10.24 -43.49 -11.50
CA SER A 168 9.60 -42.61 -10.51
C SER A 168 10.52 -41.51 -9.97
N ALA A 169 11.83 -41.60 -10.14
CA ALA A 169 12.79 -40.63 -9.60
C ALA A 169 12.97 -39.36 -10.47
N LEU A 170 12.43 -39.35 -11.70
CA LEU A 170 12.50 -38.21 -12.61
C LEU A 170 11.31 -37.24 -12.50
N LYS A 171 10.21 -37.63 -11.84
CA LYS A 171 9.06 -36.72 -11.60
C LYS A 171 9.20 -35.83 -10.36
N ASP A 172 10.11 -36.15 -9.44
CA ASP A 172 10.37 -35.34 -8.23
C ASP A 172 11.44 -34.25 -8.42
N LYS A 173 12.10 -34.22 -9.58
CA LYS A 173 13.09 -33.18 -9.94
C LYS A 173 12.51 -32.07 -10.81
N GLU A 174 11.28 -32.21 -11.29
CA GLU A 174 10.60 -31.20 -12.09
C GLU A 174 10.00 -30.13 -11.15
N SER A 175 10.79 -29.07 -10.96
CA SER A 175 10.35 -27.75 -10.48
C SER A 175 10.02 -27.59 -8.97
N LYS A 176 10.96 -27.93 -8.09
CA LYS A 176 11.20 -27.03 -6.94
C LYS A 176 11.88 -25.75 -7.44
N LEU A 177 11.20 -25.00 -8.30
CA LEU A 177 11.41 -23.55 -8.36
C LEU A 177 11.24 -23.09 -6.92
N LYS A 178 12.35 -22.75 -6.26
CA LYS A 178 12.33 -22.24 -4.89
C LYS A 178 11.40 -21.04 -4.90
N ARG A 179 10.16 -21.25 -4.45
CA ARG A 179 9.18 -20.17 -4.36
C ARG A 179 9.83 -19.05 -3.56
N LYS A 180 9.77 -17.85 -4.11
CA LYS A 180 10.31 -16.65 -3.50
C LYS A 180 9.40 -16.28 -2.32
N THR A 181 9.61 -16.93 -1.18
CA THR A 181 8.94 -16.57 0.08
C THR A 181 9.45 -15.20 0.49
N VAL A 182 8.59 -14.19 0.41
CA VAL A 182 8.97 -12.79 0.63
C VAL A 182 9.11 -12.47 2.13
N ALA A 183 8.33 -13.13 2.99
CA ALA A 183 8.43 -13.00 4.44
C ALA A 183 7.81 -14.22 5.15
N GLU A 184 8.65 -15.17 5.57
CA GLU A 184 8.18 -16.42 6.21
C GLU A 184 7.36 -16.15 7.49
N GLU A 185 7.74 -15.16 8.29
CA GLU A 185 6.96 -14.79 9.49
C GLU A 185 5.58 -14.23 9.16
N ASN A 186 5.46 -13.47 8.07
CA ASN A 186 4.16 -12.98 7.60
C ASN A 186 3.28 -14.14 7.11
N GLU A 187 3.87 -15.16 6.47
CA GLU A 187 3.13 -16.36 6.04
C GLU A 187 2.62 -17.18 7.22
N ARG A 188 3.43 -17.32 8.28
CA ARG A 188 3.02 -17.99 9.53
C ARG A 188 1.88 -17.24 10.22
N LEU A 189 1.93 -15.90 10.25
CA LEU A 189 0.85 -15.10 10.82
C LEU A 189 -0.43 -15.20 9.97
N LEU A 190 -0.31 -15.16 8.65
CA LEU A 190 -1.45 -15.33 7.75
C LEU A 190 -2.12 -16.70 7.95
N GLU A 191 -1.35 -17.76 8.15
CA GLU A 191 -1.88 -19.10 8.44
C GLU A 191 -2.66 -19.18 9.75
N GLN A 192 -2.27 -18.39 10.76
CA GLN A 192 -3.01 -18.27 12.02
C GLN A 192 -4.30 -17.45 11.85
N GLN A 193 -4.27 -16.41 11.02
CA GLN A 193 -5.40 -15.51 10.82
C GLN A 193 -6.45 -16.07 9.86
N ASN A 194 -6.02 -16.74 8.79
CA ASN A 194 -6.85 -17.31 7.75
C ASN A 194 -6.08 -18.42 7.00
N ALA A 195 -6.31 -19.68 7.39
CA ALA A 195 -5.61 -20.83 6.83
C ALA A 195 -5.90 -21.08 5.34
N GLU A 196 -7.10 -20.74 4.86
CA GLU A 196 -7.47 -20.91 3.44
C GLU A 196 -6.76 -19.89 2.56
N LEU A 197 -6.80 -18.62 2.96
CA LEU A 197 -6.08 -17.54 2.27
C LEU A 197 -4.56 -17.76 2.32
N ALA A 198 -4.04 -18.32 3.41
CA ALA A 198 -2.63 -18.71 3.52
C ALA A 198 -2.24 -19.80 2.53
N LYS A 199 -3.09 -20.81 2.31
CA LYS A 199 -2.85 -21.86 1.30
C LYS A 199 -2.79 -21.26 -0.09
N GLU A 200 -3.72 -20.36 -0.42
CA GLU A 200 -3.72 -19.64 -1.70
C GLU A 200 -2.46 -18.80 -1.88
N TYR A 201 -2.12 -18.00 -0.87
CA TYR A 201 -0.91 -17.17 -0.85
C TYR A 201 0.35 -18.01 -1.08
N LYS A 202 0.53 -19.10 -0.32
CA LYS A 202 1.71 -19.98 -0.46
C LYS A 202 1.78 -20.66 -1.82
N LYS A 203 0.64 -20.85 -2.49
CA LYS A 203 0.55 -21.50 -3.81
C LYS A 203 0.87 -20.53 -4.95
N GLU A 204 0.26 -19.33 -4.93
CA GLU A 204 0.18 -18.42 -6.09
C GLU A 204 0.32 -16.94 -5.71
N ALA A 205 1.06 -16.58 -4.65
CA ALA A 205 1.35 -15.16 -4.37
C ALA A 205 2.19 -14.54 -5.50
N TRP A 206 1.64 -13.51 -6.13
CA TRP A 206 2.31 -12.72 -7.16
C TRP A 206 1.83 -11.27 -7.11
N ALA A 207 2.70 -10.37 -7.54
CA ALA A 207 2.39 -8.98 -7.82
C ALA A 207 3.32 -8.49 -8.94
N HIS A 208 2.86 -7.59 -9.80
CA HIS A 208 3.71 -6.97 -10.82
C HIS A 208 3.19 -5.58 -11.18
N LEU A 209 4.11 -4.73 -11.64
CA LEU A 209 3.78 -3.39 -12.12
C LEU A 209 2.91 -3.48 -13.38
N ILE A 210 1.92 -2.60 -13.46
CA ILE A 210 1.09 -2.38 -14.65
C ILE A 210 1.06 -0.88 -14.96
N ALA A 211 0.79 -0.55 -16.22
CA ALA A 211 0.78 0.85 -16.67
C ALA A 211 -0.38 1.64 -16.08
N GLU A 212 -1.55 1.01 -15.94
CA GLU A 212 -2.79 1.64 -15.51
C GLU A 212 -3.42 0.84 -14.37
N PRO A 213 -4.08 1.52 -13.41
CA PRO A 213 -4.72 0.84 -12.28
C PRO A 213 -5.92 0.04 -12.76
N GLU A 214 -6.10 -1.17 -12.22
CA GLU A 214 -7.24 -2.04 -12.53
C GLU A 214 -8.06 -2.31 -11.27
N VAL A 215 -9.37 -2.52 -11.46
CA VAL A 215 -10.29 -2.89 -10.37
C VAL A 215 -9.85 -4.20 -9.72
N GLY A 216 -9.76 -4.25 -8.40
CA GLY A 216 -9.22 -5.38 -7.67
C GLY A 216 -7.69 -5.51 -7.72
N GLY A 217 -6.99 -4.60 -8.39
CA GLY A 217 -5.55 -4.41 -8.28
C GLY A 217 -5.19 -3.48 -7.12
N LEU A 218 -3.90 -3.22 -6.96
CA LEU A 218 -3.34 -2.34 -5.94
C LEU A 218 -2.74 -1.08 -6.55
N ILE A 219 -2.70 -0.01 -5.77
CA ILE A 219 -1.75 1.09 -5.95
C ILE A 219 -0.90 1.24 -4.69
N CYS A 220 0.41 1.47 -4.88
CA CYS A 220 1.34 1.69 -3.79
C CYS A 220 1.89 3.11 -3.85
N ARG A 221 1.84 3.85 -2.73
CA ARG A 221 2.50 5.15 -2.59
C ARG A 221 4.02 4.94 -2.60
N MET A 222 4.73 5.60 -3.51
CA MET A 222 6.18 5.55 -3.59
C MET A 222 6.85 6.51 -2.59
N PRO A 223 8.10 6.25 -2.17
CA PRO A 223 8.92 7.28 -1.52
C PRO A 223 9.02 8.52 -2.40
N ILE A 224 9.09 9.70 -1.78
CA ILE A 224 9.23 10.96 -2.51
C ILE A 224 10.49 10.98 -3.39
N GLU A 225 11.56 10.30 -2.97
CA GLU A 225 12.76 10.12 -3.79
C GLU A 225 12.45 9.44 -5.13
N GLY A 226 11.56 8.43 -5.11
CA GLY A 226 11.09 7.77 -6.32
C GLY A 226 10.17 8.66 -7.17
N GLU A 227 9.38 9.52 -6.54
CA GLU A 227 8.57 10.54 -7.23
C GLU A 227 9.45 11.56 -7.97
N LEU A 228 10.52 12.03 -7.32
CA LEU A 228 11.51 12.93 -7.92
C LEU A 228 12.28 12.27 -9.06
N TYR A 229 12.52 10.96 -8.97
CA TYR A 229 13.32 10.22 -9.94
C TYR A 229 12.53 9.68 -11.13
N TRP A 230 11.31 9.17 -10.94
CA TRP A 230 10.49 8.62 -12.03
C TRP A 230 9.42 9.59 -12.53
N GLY A 231 9.13 10.64 -11.78
CA GLY A 231 8.15 11.65 -12.16
C GLY A 231 8.66 12.57 -13.27
N THR A 232 7.96 13.68 -13.43
CA THR A 232 8.22 14.69 -14.46
C THR A 232 8.23 16.08 -13.85
N GLY A 233 8.72 17.08 -14.58
CA GLY A 233 8.67 18.49 -14.16
C GLY A 233 9.98 18.98 -13.56
N PHE A 234 9.93 20.16 -12.94
CA PHE A 234 11.11 20.90 -12.50
C PHE A 234 12.03 20.09 -11.58
N TRP A 235 11.45 19.39 -10.61
CA TRP A 235 12.23 18.64 -9.61
C TRP A 235 12.94 17.42 -10.19
N LYS A 236 12.35 16.77 -11.20
CA LYS A 236 13.00 15.70 -11.96
C LYS A 236 14.19 16.23 -12.76
N GLU A 237 14.01 17.34 -13.48
CA GLU A 237 15.09 17.98 -14.26
C GLU A 237 16.25 18.44 -13.38
N LYS A 238 15.93 18.97 -12.20
CA LYS A 238 16.92 19.35 -11.20
C LYS A 238 17.69 18.14 -10.67
N LEU A 239 17.01 17.02 -10.38
CA LEU A 239 17.66 15.78 -9.98
C LEU A 239 18.56 15.22 -11.10
N ASP A 240 18.10 15.23 -12.35
CA ASP A 240 18.89 14.78 -13.51
C ASP A 240 20.15 15.61 -13.69
N THR A 241 20.04 16.93 -13.51
CA THR A 241 21.20 17.83 -13.54
C THR A 241 22.21 17.44 -12.46
N LEU A 242 21.75 17.18 -11.23
CA LEU A 242 22.62 16.73 -10.14
C LEU A 242 23.26 15.37 -10.43
N LEU A 243 22.52 14.44 -11.01
CA LEU A 243 23.03 13.12 -11.40
C LEU A 243 24.07 13.20 -12.51
N SER A 244 23.91 14.14 -13.46
CA SER A 244 24.87 14.34 -14.56
C SER A 244 26.19 14.96 -14.11
N ILE A 245 26.17 15.75 -13.03
CA ILE A 245 27.36 16.40 -12.46
C ILE A 245 28.11 15.45 -11.53
N ASP A 246 27.42 14.47 -10.97
CA ASP A 246 27.98 13.57 -9.97
C ASP A 246 29.05 12.66 -10.58
N THR A 247 30.32 13.01 -10.37
CA THR A 247 31.48 12.23 -10.84
C THR A 247 31.79 11.05 -9.92
N MET A 248 30.84 10.63 -9.08
CA MET A 248 30.99 9.43 -8.26
C MET A 248 31.23 8.24 -9.21
N GLY A 249 32.16 7.37 -8.85
CA GLY A 249 32.53 6.21 -9.66
C GLY A 249 31.32 5.35 -10.05
N PRO A 250 31.48 4.43 -11.03
CA PRO A 250 30.36 3.68 -11.57
C PRO A 250 29.56 3.02 -10.45
N PRO A 251 28.26 3.35 -10.30
CA PRO A 251 27.45 2.81 -9.22
C PRO A 251 27.21 1.32 -9.46
N LYS A 252 27.03 0.54 -8.38
CA LYS A 252 26.74 -0.90 -8.53
C LYS A 252 25.35 -1.14 -9.12
N SER A 253 24.43 -0.20 -8.91
CA SER A 253 23.11 -0.18 -9.54
C SER A 253 22.65 1.25 -9.76
N GLN A 254 21.74 1.45 -10.72
CA GLN A 254 21.12 2.75 -10.97
C GLN A 254 20.47 3.30 -9.68
N MET A 255 19.84 2.44 -8.89
CA MET A 255 19.17 2.83 -7.64
C MET A 255 20.12 3.29 -6.53
N GLU A 256 21.26 2.62 -6.37
CA GLU A 256 22.29 3.05 -5.41
C GLU A 256 22.85 4.44 -5.75
N HIS A 257 22.72 4.88 -7.00
CA HIS A 257 23.14 6.21 -7.44
C HIS A 257 22.07 7.27 -7.19
N TRP A 258 20.87 7.07 -7.73
CA TRP A 258 19.87 8.15 -7.72
C TRP A 258 19.23 8.37 -6.36
N PHE A 259 19.07 7.31 -5.56
CA PHE A 259 18.31 7.40 -4.31
C PHE A 259 19.00 8.32 -3.28
N PRO A 260 20.30 8.14 -2.95
CA PRO A 260 21.00 9.04 -2.03
C PRO A 260 21.13 10.47 -2.59
N MET A 261 21.17 10.62 -3.92
CA MET A 261 21.18 11.95 -4.53
C MET A 261 19.84 12.67 -4.34
N ALA A 262 18.73 11.98 -4.60
CA ALA A 262 17.38 12.52 -4.40
C ALA A 262 17.15 12.90 -2.93
N GLU A 263 17.59 12.06 -1.99
CA GLU A 263 17.51 12.34 -0.56
C GLU A 263 18.31 13.59 -0.16
N ARG A 264 19.56 13.72 -0.63
CA ARG A 264 20.38 14.93 -0.38
C ARG A 264 19.78 16.18 -1.00
N MET A 265 19.26 16.07 -2.22
CA MET A 265 18.54 17.18 -2.87
C MET A 265 17.35 17.59 -2.03
N LEU A 266 16.47 16.65 -1.67
CA LEU A 266 15.29 16.92 -0.87
C LEU A 266 15.64 17.58 0.47
N ALA A 267 16.64 17.05 1.19
CA ALA A 267 17.07 17.60 2.46
C ALA A 267 17.54 19.06 2.33
N ARG A 268 18.34 19.36 1.30
CA ARG A 268 18.83 20.72 1.01
C ARG A 268 17.69 21.69 0.71
N GLU A 269 16.74 21.27 -0.12
CA GLU A 269 15.64 22.14 -0.55
C GLU A 269 14.65 22.39 0.59
N LEU A 270 14.39 21.38 1.43
CA LEU A 270 13.60 21.58 2.66
C LEU A 270 14.32 22.49 3.67
N GLU A 271 15.66 22.46 3.75
CA GLU A 271 16.43 23.41 4.55
C GLU A 271 16.24 24.85 4.03
N ILE A 272 16.27 25.04 2.71
CA ILE A 272 16.02 26.35 2.09
C ILE A 272 14.59 26.84 2.37
N ILE A 273 13.59 25.96 2.22
CA ILE A 273 12.19 26.28 2.51
C ILE A 273 12.01 26.68 3.97
N THR A 274 12.60 25.93 4.89
CA THR A 274 12.49 26.20 6.34
C THR A 274 13.28 27.43 6.78
N ALA A 275 14.37 27.78 6.09
CA ALA A 275 15.10 29.03 6.34
C ALA A 275 14.28 30.28 6.00
N ASN A 276 13.26 30.17 5.13
CA ASN A 276 12.31 31.24 4.84
C ASN A 276 11.17 31.36 5.87
N ALA A 277 11.11 30.49 6.89
CA ALA A 277 10.14 30.63 7.96
C ALA A 277 10.38 31.95 8.73
N GLY A 278 9.30 32.68 9.04
CA GLY A 278 9.41 33.92 9.80
C GLY A 278 10.01 33.71 11.19
N LYS A 279 10.29 34.80 11.93
CA LYS A 279 10.88 34.74 13.29
C LYS A 279 10.09 33.86 14.29
N ASN A 280 8.82 33.58 14.01
CA ASN A 280 7.94 32.75 14.83
C ASN A 280 7.99 31.25 14.45
N GLY A 281 8.81 30.86 13.47
CA GLY A 281 8.84 29.50 12.92
C GLY A 281 7.61 29.13 12.06
N ILE A 282 6.76 30.11 11.77
CA ILE A 282 5.59 29.93 10.90
C ILE A 282 6.04 30.19 9.46
N LEU A 283 5.88 29.17 8.62
CA LEU A 283 6.10 29.24 7.19
C LEU A 283 4.80 29.70 6.51
N ASN A 284 4.87 30.77 5.74
CA ASN A 284 3.76 31.22 4.90
C ASN A 284 3.98 30.69 3.47
N PRO A 285 3.14 29.77 2.96
CA PRO A 285 3.31 29.19 1.63
C PRO A 285 3.31 30.22 0.49
N ASN A 286 2.65 31.36 0.69
CA ASN A 286 2.59 32.43 -0.32
C ASN A 286 3.90 33.21 -0.47
N ASP A 287 4.81 33.12 0.50
CA ASP A 287 6.11 33.78 0.46
C ASP A 287 7.19 32.89 -0.19
N LEU A 288 6.84 31.64 -0.57
CA LEU A 288 7.74 30.70 -1.21
C LEU A 288 7.73 30.85 -2.74
N PRO A 289 8.87 30.63 -3.40
CA PRO A 289 8.90 30.39 -4.85
C PRO A 289 7.96 29.25 -5.25
N GLU A 290 7.42 29.30 -6.47
CA GLU A 290 6.47 28.31 -6.97
C GLU A 290 6.98 26.87 -6.84
N ASP A 291 8.21 26.60 -7.28
CA ASP A 291 8.83 25.27 -7.16
C ASP A 291 8.93 24.82 -5.70
N SER A 292 9.31 25.73 -4.79
CA SER A 292 9.44 25.44 -3.35
C SER A 292 8.09 25.11 -2.71
N ARG A 293 7.02 25.78 -3.16
CA ARG A 293 5.66 25.48 -2.73
C ARG A 293 5.22 24.12 -3.26
N GLU A 294 5.51 23.80 -4.52
CA GLU A 294 5.24 22.49 -5.12
C GLU A 294 5.95 21.37 -4.34
N LEU A 295 7.26 21.50 -4.06
CA LEU A 295 8.00 20.49 -3.29
C LEU A 295 7.45 20.32 -1.87
N LEU A 296 7.05 21.42 -1.24
CA LEU A 296 6.44 21.38 0.10
C LEU A 296 5.09 20.64 0.05
N GLU A 297 4.26 20.91 -0.96
CA GLU A 297 2.98 20.21 -1.17
C GLU A 297 3.21 18.71 -1.41
N MET A 298 4.15 18.34 -2.31
CA MET A 298 4.55 16.94 -2.54
C MET A 298 5.02 16.26 -1.26
N TYR A 299 5.88 16.93 -0.46
CA TYR A 299 6.41 16.40 0.79
C TYR A 299 5.32 16.22 1.85
N LEU A 300 4.38 17.15 1.97
CA LEU A 300 3.26 17.03 2.92
C LEU A 300 2.30 15.91 2.51
N ASP A 301 1.94 15.78 1.23
CA ASP A 301 1.12 14.66 0.72
C ASP A 301 1.84 13.32 0.96
N TYR A 302 3.14 13.26 0.65
CA TYR A 302 3.98 12.10 0.93
C TYR A 302 3.95 11.71 2.40
N LYS A 303 4.15 12.65 3.34
CA LYS A 303 4.16 12.35 4.77
C LYS A 303 2.84 11.80 5.29
N GLN A 304 1.71 12.26 4.73
CA GLN A 304 0.39 11.77 5.10
C GLN A 304 0.13 10.37 4.54
N THR A 305 0.61 10.11 3.32
CA THR A 305 0.28 8.89 2.56
C THR A 305 1.41 7.86 2.50
N TRP A 306 2.49 8.06 3.26
CA TRP A 306 3.70 7.23 3.18
C TRP A 306 3.39 5.75 3.41
N GLN A 307 3.86 4.93 2.48
CA GLN A 307 3.64 3.49 2.41
C GLN A 307 2.18 3.05 2.33
N GLU A 308 1.25 3.90 1.89
CA GLU A 308 -0.11 3.46 1.62
C GLU A 308 -0.14 2.38 0.54
N VAL A 309 -0.94 1.35 0.80
CA VAL A 309 -1.34 0.33 -0.19
C VAL A 309 -2.85 0.46 -0.31
N CYS A 310 -3.36 0.77 -1.50
CA CYS A 310 -4.79 0.89 -1.73
C CYS A 310 -5.29 -0.22 -2.67
N LEU A 311 -6.39 -0.87 -2.30
CA LEU A 311 -7.15 -1.74 -3.19
C LEU A 311 -8.06 -0.87 -4.05
N MET A 312 -7.97 -1.01 -5.37
CA MET A 312 -8.78 -0.25 -6.31
C MET A 312 -10.18 -0.84 -6.42
N LEU A 313 -11.20 -0.03 -6.10
CA LEU A 313 -12.62 -0.39 -6.22
C LEU A 313 -13.20 -0.01 -7.59
N GLY A 314 -12.58 0.96 -8.26
CA GLY A 314 -12.98 1.51 -9.54
C GLY A 314 -11.80 2.25 -10.17
N SER A 315 -12.05 3.01 -11.24
CA SER A 315 -11.03 3.85 -11.89
C SER A 315 -10.60 5.06 -11.05
N THR A 316 -11.49 5.55 -10.18
CA THR A 316 -11.28 6.77 -9.39
C THR A 316 -11.44 6.56 -7.89
N GLN A 317 -11.59 5.31 -7.44
CA GLN A 317 -11.84 5.02 -6.03
C GLN A 317 -11.07 3.80 -5.56
N GLY A 318 -10.54 3.88 -4.34
CA GLY A 318 -9.91 2.76 -3.66
C GLY A 318 -10.12 2.80 -2.15
N VAL A 319 -9.62 1.78 -1.46
CA VAL A 319 -9.54 1.73 0.00
C VAL A 319 -8.13 1.39 0.45
N VAL A 320 -7.59 2.14 1.41
CA VAL A 320 -6.28 1.88 1.99
C VAL A 320 -6.34 0.63 2.87
N ILE A 321 -5.57 -0.40 2.52
CA ILE A 321 -5.65 -1.73 3.15
C ILE A 321 -4.64 -1.95 4.27
N ASN A 322 -3.72 -1.02 4.52
CA ASN A 322 -2.67 -1.19 5.53
C ASN A 322 -2.69 -0.13 6.64
N ARG A 323 -3.88 0.44 6.92
CA ARG A 323 -4.12 1.40 8.01
C ARG A 323 -5.14 0.85 9.01
N PRO A 324 -4.77 -0.12 9.86
CA PRO A 324 -5.69 -0.61 10.89
C PRO A 324 -5.95 0.48 11.94
N ILE A 325 -7.22 0.61 12.34
CA ILE A 325 -7.68 1.51 13.40
C ILE A 325 -7.78 0.76 14.72
N THR A 326 -8.45 -0.39 14.71
CA THR A 326 -8.70 -1.21 15.90
C THR A 326 -8.89 -2.67 15.52
N GLN A 327 -8.68 -3.56 16.49
CA GLN A 327 -8.94 -5.00 16.42
C GLN A 327 -10.19 -5.40 17.22
N ASN A 328 -10.84 -4.43 17.86
CA ASN A 328 -12.01 -4.68 18.69
C ASN A 328 -13.12 -3.71 18.29
N VAL A 329 -14.31 -4.27 18.04
CA VAL A 329 -15.51 -3.52 17.69
C VAL A 329 -16.38 -3.40 18.92
N ASN A 330 -16.49 -2.18 19.45
CA ASN A 330 -17.44 -1.85 20.52
C ASN A 330 -18.79 -1.38 19.92
N LYS A 331 -19.80 -1.17 20.78
CA LYS A 331 -21.15 -0.78 20.33
C LYS A 331 -21.21 0.53 19.56
N GLY A 332 -20.41 1.53 19.93
CA GLY A 332 -20.35 2.81 19.21
C GLY A 332 -19.74 2.66 17.82
N LEU A 333 -18.65 1.90 17.71
CA LEU A 333 -18.01 1.60 16.43
C LEU A 333 -18.90 0.71 15.56
N ALA A 334 -19.54 -0.32 16.12
CA ALA A 334 -20.50 -1.15 15.39
C ALA A 334 -21.62 -0.30 14.78
N LYS A 335 -22.18 0.63 15.55
CA LYS A 335 -23.17 1.59 15.05
C LYS A 335 -22.62 2.41 13.88
N LEU A 336 -21.41 2.97 14.02
CA LEU A 336 -20.76 3.73 12.95
C LEU A 336 -20.50 2.88 11.69
N LEU A 337 -20.06 1.63 11.83
CA LEU A 337 -19.81 0.73 10.71
C LEU A 337 -21.11 0.38 9.96
N LEU A 338 -22.20 0.20 10.70
CA LEU A 338 -23.48 -0.25 10.15
C LEU A 338 -24.31 0.89 9.57
N GLU A 339 -24.31 2.04 10.23
CA GLU A 339 -25.23 3.15 9.95
C GLU A 339 -24.53 4.39 9.38
N GLY A 340 -23.20 4.47 9.48
CA GLY A 340 -22.45 5.68 9.18
C GLY A 340 -22.61 6.78 10.24
N GLN A 341 -22.20 8.00 9.91
CA GLN A 341 -22.46 9.17 10.74
C GLN A 341 -23.85 9.73 10.44
N PRO A 342 -24.63 10.13 11.46
CA PRO A 342 -25.91 10.79 11.24
C PRO A 342 -25.68 12.13 10.55
N THR A 343 -25.98 12.22 9.26
CA THR A 343 -25.94 13.49 8.53
C THR A 343 -27.23 14.28 8.78
N ALA A 344 -27.16 15.61 8.73
CA ALA A 344 -28.32 16.48 8.98
C ALA A 344 -29.49 16.21 8.00
N SER A 345 -29.21 15.68 6.80
CA SER A 345 -30.22 15.23 5.84
C SER A 345 -30.91 13.93 6.29
N THR A 346 -30.19 12.97 6.86
CA THR A 346 -30.77 11.71 7.36
C THR A 346 -31.72 11.94 8.55
N ALA A 347 -31.48 12.99 9.35
CA ALA A 347 -32.36 13.36 10.46
C ALA A 347 -33.68 14.03 10.04
N ALA A 348 -33.77 14.57 8.81
CA ALA A 348 -34.93 15.29 8.31
C ALA A 348 -35.83 14.45 7.39
N THR A 349 -35.28 13.44 6.70
CA THR A 349 -35.99 12.69 5.66
C THR A 349 -36.59 11.37 6.15
N SER A 350 -36.49 11.03 7.44
CA SER A 350 -37.23 9.92 8.07
C SER A 350 -38.76 10.11 8.12
N SER A 351 -39.30 11.07 7.37
CA SER A 351 -40.75 11.34 7.31
C SER A 351 -41.39 11.26 5.92
N ILE A 352 -40.68 11.29 4.78
CA ILE A 352 -41.37 11.38 3.47
C ILE A 352 -40.59 10.66 2.35
N SER A 353 -41.02 9.41 2.09
CA SER A 353 -41.10 8.73 0.79
C SER A 353 -40.02 8.98 -0.28
N ASP A 354 -39.00 8.12 -0.30
CA ASP A 354 -38.50 7.56 -1.57
C ASP A 354 -38.08 6.11 -1.37
N LYS A 355 -38.70 5.24 -2.17
CA LYS A 355 -38.70 3.78 -2.05
C LYS A 355 -37.51 3.16 -2.76
N GLN A 356 -36.34 3.22 -2.15
CA GLN A 356 -35.28 2.27 -2.43
C GLN A 356 -34.94 1.59 -1.11
N GLU A 357 -34.98 0.26 -1.11
CA GLU A 357 -35.05 -0.65 0.03
C GLU A 357 -33.95 -0.41 1.08
N ASN A 358 -34.11 0.62 1.90
CA ASN A 358 -33.51 0.67 3.21
C ASN A 358 -34.26 -0.35 4.05
N GLU A 359 -33.91 -1.63 3.89
CA GLU A 359 -34.24 -2.66 4.88
C GLU A 359 -33.67 -2.18 6.22
N GLU A 360 -34.50 -1.55 7.03
CA GLU A 360 -34.14 -1.17 8.39
C GLU A 360 -33.53 -2.38 9.09
N LEU A 361 -32.33 -2.19 9.66
CA LEU A 361 -31.65 -3.26 10.35
C LEU A 361 -32.54 -3.76 11.50
N PRO A 362 -32.71 -5.08 11.66
CA PRO A 362 -33.55 -5.63 12.72
C PRO A 362 -33.16 -5.07 14.09
N PHE A 363 -34.16 -4.89 14.96
CA PHE A 363 -33.89 -4.49 16.33
C PHE A 363 -32.92 -5.48 16.99
N GLY A 364 -31.82 -4.97 17.57
CA GLY A 364 -30.77 -5.80 18.18
C GLY A 364 -29.67 -6.27 17.23
N PHE A 365 -29.74 -5.95 15.93
CA PHE A 365 -28.71 -6.38 14.95
C PHE A 365 -27.31 -5.89 15.31
N ILE A 366 -27.17 -4.72 15.96
CA ILE A 366 -25.89 -4.22 16.47
C ILE A 366 -25.26 -5.20 17.47
N ASP A 367 -26.05 -5.76 18.38
CA ASP A 367 -25.55 -6.67 19.39
C ASP A 367 -25.16 -8.02 18.76
N THR A 368 -25.93 -8.48 17.77
CA THR A 368 -25.61 -9.65 16.94
C THR A 368 -24.32 -9.44 16.12
N PHE A 369 -24.14 -8.24 15.55
CA PHE A 369 -22.92 -7.87 14.83
C PHE A 369 -21.71 -7.88 15.75
N ILE A 370 -21.81 -7.35 16.97
CA ILE A 370 -20.72 -7.38 17.96
C ILE A 370 -20.40 -8.81 18.38
N GLN A 371 -21.42 -9.66 18.53
CA GLN A 371 -21.21 -11.08 18.83
C GLN A 371 -20.41 -11.78 17.72
N ALA A 372 -20.69 -11.47 16.45
CA ALA A 372 -19.98 -12.03 15.31
C ALA A 372 -18.58 -11.41 15.11
N PHE A 373 -18.49 -10.08 15.08
CA PHE A 373 -17.32 -9.32 14.62
C PHE A 373 -16.64 -8.51 15.74
N GLY A 374 -16.90 -8.81 17.01
CA GLY A 374 -16.31 -8.09 18.14
C GLY A 374 -14.77 -8.07 18.13
N GLN A 375 -14.13 -9.05 17.50
CA GLN A 375 -12.68 -9.17 17.34
C GLN A 375 -12.18 -8.88 15.92
N ALA A 376 -13.03 -8.29 15.07
CA ALA A 376 -12.67 -7.98 13.69
C ALA A 376 -11.77 -6.75 13.59
N ALA A 377 -10.93 -6.77 12.56
CA ALA A 377 -10.10 -5.64 12.18
C ALA A 377 -10.93 -4.56 11.46
N VAL A 378 -10.81 -3.32 11.90
CA VAL A 378 -11.36 -2.15 11.20
C VAL A 378 -10.21 -1.29 10.67
N TYR A 379 -10.33 -0.87 9.42
CA TYR A 379 -9.32 -0.13 8.70
C TYR A 379 -9.82 1.27 8.32
N MET A 380 -8.89 2.22 8.24
CA MET A 380 -9.14 3.53 7.63
C MET A 380 -8.94 3.39 6.13
N GLY A 381 -10.04 3.29 5.38
CA GLY A 381 -10.03 3.16 3.92
C GLY A 381 -9.67 4.46 3.20
N GLY A 382 -9.86 5.62 3.83
CA GLY A 382 -9.39 6.90 3.31
C GLY A 382 -10.09 8.10 3.96
N PRO A 383 -9.73 9.33 3.54
CA PRO A 383 -10.29 10.56 4.10
C PRO A 383 -11.72 10.84 3.64
N ASP A 384 -12.12 10.28 2.50
CA ASP A 384 -13.41 10.58 1.87
C ASP A 384 -14.49 9.62 2.35
N LEU A 385 -15.76 10.04 2.27
CA LEU A 385 -16.92 9.19 2.58
C LEU A 385 -16.88 8.52 3.98
N GLN A 386 -16.23 9.15 4.96
CA GLN A 386 -16.16 8.65 6.34
C GLN A 386 -17.50 8.69 7.09
N ALA A 387 -18.47 9.45 6.56
CA ALA A 387 -19.83 9.50 7.08
C ALA A 387 -20.70 8.33 6.58
N GLU A 388 -20.27 7.61 5.55
CA GLU A 388 -21.02 6.46 5.03
C GLU A 388 -20.82 5.21 5.91
N PRO A 389 -21.74 4.23 5.85
CA PRO A 389 -21.50 2.90 6.39
C PRO A 389 -20.20 2.30 5.87
N ALA A 390 -19.59 1.44 6.67
CA ALA A 390 -18.32 0.81 6.34
C ALA A 390 -18.45 -0.11 5.12
N LEU A 391 -17.41 -0.12 4.30
CA LEU A 391 -17.29 -1.09 3.22
C LEU A 391 -16.80 -2.43 3.79
N LEU A 392 -17.57 -3.50 3.52
CA LEU A 392 -17.20 -4.88 3.82
C LEU A 392 -16.53 -5.51 2.60
N VAL A 393 -15.30 -6.00 2.73
CA VAL A 393 -14.53 -6.70 1.68
C VAL A 393 -14.13 -8.09 2.16
N HIS A 394 -14.26 -9.11 1.30
CA HIS A 394 -13.92 -10.51 1.59
C HIS A 394 -13.63 -11.33 0.32
N GLY A 395 -13.28 -12.60 0.48
CA GLY A 395 -12.96 -13.52 -0.63
C GLY A 395 -13.95 -14.69 -0.81
N ILE A 396 -15.19 -14.53 -0.36
CA ILE A 396 -16.21 -15.60 -0.30
C ILE A 396 -17.22 -15.38 -1.42
N ASP A 397 -17.25 -16.28 -2.39
CA ASP A 397 -18.09 -16.19 -3.60
C ASP A 397 -19.55 -16.56 -3.36
N THR A 398 -19.82 -17.49 -2.43
CA THR A 398 -21.16 -17.98 -2.10
C THR A 398 -21.89 -17.15 -1.05
N LEU A 399 -21.39 -15.95 -0.71
CA LEU A 399 -21.99 -15.11 0.30
C LEU A 399 -23.20 -14.35 -0.26
N GLU A 400 -24.39 -14.64 0.27
CA GLU A 400 -25.62 -13.99 -0.15
C GLU A 400 -25.56 -12.47 0.03
N GLY A 401 -25.98 -11.73 -1.00
CA GLY A 401 -25.95 -10.27 -1.03
C GLY A 401 -24.55 -9.67 -1.25
N ALA A 402 -23.52 -10.50 -1.49
CA ALA A 402 -22.22 -10.03 -1.93
C ALA A 402 -22.18 -9.89 -3.46
N SER A 403 -21.34 -8.97 -3.94
CA SER A 403 -21.06 -8.77 -5.35
C SER A 403 -19.55 -8.79 -5.59
N GLU A 404 -19.12 -9.48 -6.63
CA GLU A 404 -17.71 -9.48 -7.02
C GLU A 404 -17.33 -8.09 -7.54
N LEU A 405 -16.19 -7.59 -7.10
CA LEU A 405 -15.73 -6.23 -7.40
C LEU A 405 -15.52 -6.03 -8.90
N ALA A 406 -14.94 -7.03 -9.56
CA ALA A 406 -14.95 -7.20 -11.01
C ALA A 406 -14.82 -8.71 -11.33
N PRO A 407 -15.32 -9.17 -12.50
CA PRO A 407 -15.29 -10.58 -12.85
C PRO A 407 -13.89 -11.19 -12.77
N GLY A 408 -13.78 -12.30 -12.03
CA GLY A 408 -12.53 -13.06 -11.89
C GLY A 408 -11.52 -12.46 -10.89
N THR A 409 -11.87 -11.41 -10.17
CA THR A 409 -11.01 -10.89 -9.08
C THR A 409 -10.99 -11.84 -7.87
N GLY A 410 -12.07 -12.57 -7.63
CA GLY A 410 -12.32 -13.32 -6.40
C GLY A 410 -12.40 -12.44 -5.16
N ILE A 411 -12.62 -11.12 -5.33
CA ILE A 411 -12.75 -10.12 -4.27
C ILE A 411 -14.18 -9.63 -4.28
N TYR A 412 -14.86 -9.73 -3.14
CA TYR A 412 -16.27 -9.47 -3.00
C TYR A 412 -16.52 -8.33 -2.01
N ILE A 413 -17.57 -7.56 -2.29
CA ILE A 413 -18.10 -6.51 -1.41
C ILE A 413 -19.56 -6.78 -1.06
N GLY A 414 -19.98 -6.36 0.14
CA GLY A 414 -21.37 -6.52 0.60
C GLY A 414 -21.61 -7.81 1.37
N GLY A 415 -22.84 -8.31 1.37
CA GLY A 415 -23.22 -9.56 2.04
C GLY A 415 -23.21 -9.53 3.57
N LEU A 416 -23.33 -8.34 4.18
CA LEU A 416 -23.18 -8.13 5.63
C LEU A 416 -24.09 -9.03 6.49
N LYS A 417 -25.38 -9.13 6.16
CA LYS A 417 -26.34 -9.95 6.93
C LYS A 417 -25.95 -11.42 6.91
N ALA A 418 -25.63 -11.95 5.73
CA ALA A 418 -25.16 -13.32 5.55
C ALA A 418 -23.79 -13.56 6.21
N ALA A 419 -22.90 -12.55 6.23
CA ALA A 419 -21.61 -12.61 6.90
C ALA A 419 -21.78 -12.77 8.42
N VAL A 420 -22.62 -11.92 9.03
CA VAL A 420 -22.93 -12.00 10.47
C VAL A 420 -23.48 -13.37 10.82
N GLN A 421 -24.48 -13.84 10.08
CA GLN A 421 -25.09 -15.15 10.34
C GLN A 421 -24.07 -16.29 10.15
N GLY A 422 -23.30 -16.26 9.06
CA GLY A 422 -22.30 -17.30 8.77
C GLY A 422 -21.17 -17.36 9.80
N VAL A 423 -20.78 -16.24 10.39
CA VAL A 423 -19.80 -16.23 11.50
C VAL A 423 -20.41 -16.82 12.77
N LEU A 424 -21.66 -16.47 13.11
CA LEU A 424 -22.36 -17.02 14.27
C LEU A 424 -22.61 -18.52 14.15
N ASP A 425 -22.87 -19.00 12.92
CA ASP A 425 -23.03 -20.42 12.61
C ASP A 425 -21.70 -21.17 12.53
N GLY A 426 -20.55 -20.47 12.66
CA GLY A 426 -19.22 -21.05 12.57
C GLY A 426 -18.80 -21.46 11.16
N LYS A 427 -19.53 -21.02 10.12
CA LYS A 427 -19.18 -21.24 8.71
C LYS A 427 -17.97 -20.41 8.29
N TYR A 428 -17.84 -19.21 8.85
CA TYR A 428 -16.75 -18.27 8.54
C TYR A 428 -16.08 -17.78 9.82
N GLN A 429 -14.87 -17.24 9.69
CA GLN A 429 -14.15 -16.56 10.76
C GLN A 429 -14.30 -15.04 10.64
N PRO A 430 -14.30 -14.28 11.76
CA PRO A 430 -14.35 -12.82 11.70
C PRO A 430 -13.23 -12.19 10.86
N LEU A 431 -12.05 -12.84 10.83
CA LEU A 431 -10.87 -12.37 10.07
C LEU A 431 -10.92 -12.71 8.58
N ASP A 432 -11.95 -13.42 8.10
CA ASP A 432 -12.21 -13.59 6.66
C ASP A 432 -12.74 -12.28 6.03
N PHE A 433 -13.13 -11.34 6.87
CA PHE A 433 -13.76 -10.09 6.49
C PHE A 433 -12.90 -8.88 6.86
N ARG A 434 -13.04 -7.81 6.08
CA ARG A 434 -12.34 -6.54 6.30
C ARG A 434 -13.35 -5.40 6.25
N PHE A 435 -13.35 -4.58 7.29
CA PHE A 435 -14.22 -3.40 7.38
C PHE A 435 -13.40 -2.14 7.15
N PHE A 436 -13.85 -1.29 6.23
CA PHE A 436 -13.19 -0.03 5.89
C PHE A 436 -14.10 1.16 6.18
N LEU A 437 -13.61 2.08 7.02
CA LEU A 437 -14.20 3.40 7.21
C LEU A 437 -13.62 4.37 6.20
N GLY A 438 -14.49 5.02 5.44
CA GLY A 438 -14.10 5.92 4.37
C GLY A 438 -13.46 5.20 3.18
N ARG A 439 -13.16 5.99 2.16
CA ARG A 439 -12.57 5.58 0.88
C ARG A 439 -11.59 6.65 0.45
N LYS A 440 -10.76 6.33 -0.54
CA LYS A 440 -9.90 7.28 -1.22
C LYS A 440 -10.52 7.57 -2.57
N VAL A 441 -10.93 8.82 -2.79
CA VAL A 441 -11.52 9.29 -4.04
C VAL A 441 -10.50 10.15 -4.77
N PHE A 442 -10.33 9.88 -6.06
CA PHE A 442 -9.43 10.60 -6.94
C PHE A 442 -10.27 11.46 -7.90
N GLU A 443 -10.46 12.73 -7.55
CA GLU A 443 -11.27 13.70 -8.31
C GLU A 443 -10.48 14.39 -9.44
N ASP A 444 -11.20 15.08 -10.34
CA ASP A 444 -10.62 15.85 -11.44
C ASP A 444 -9.68 16.96 -10.91
N GLY A 445 -8.46 17.02 -11.46
CA GLY A 445 -7.36 17.88 -10.97
C GLY A 445 -6.36 17.18 -10.05
N HIS A 446 -6.79 16.15 -9.31
CA HIS A 446 -5.93 15.23 -8.55
C HIS A 446 -6.20 13.78 -8.97
N SER A 447 -6.45 13.59 -10.27
CA SER A 447 -6.81 12.30 -10.83
C SER A 447 -5.75 11.26 -10.49
N LEU A 448 -6.19 10.02 -10.31
CA LEU A 448 -5.29 8.89 -10.08
C LEU A 448 -4.25 8.79 -11.20
N LYS A 449 -4.66 9.07 -12.44
CA LYS A 449 -3.75 9.13 -13.59
C LYS A 449 -2.64 10.14 -13.39
N ALA A 450 -2.96 11.39 -13.02
CA ALA A 450 -1.94 12.41 -12.76
C ALA A 450 -0.96 11.98 -11.65
N LYS A 451 -1.46 11.36 -10.57
CA LYS A 451 -0.61 10.83 -9.50
C LYS A 451 0.28 9.67 -9.94
N ILE A 452 -0.16 8.83 -10.89
CA ILE A 452 0.65 7.75 -11.46
C ILE A 452 1.69 8.32 -12.44
N ASP A 453 1.29 9.27 -13.29
CA ASP A 453 2.16 9.94 -14.26
C ASP A 453 3.28 10.72 -13.54
N GLN A 454 2.99 11.31 -12.37
CA GLN A 454 3.97 11.94 -11.47
C GLN A 454 4.80 10.93 -10.66
N ALA A 455 4.56 9.63 -10.83
CA ALA A 455 5.17 8.53 -10.07
C ALA A 455 4.93 8.57 -8.55
N ALA A 456 3.95 9.35 -8.08
CA ALA A 456 3.55 9.36 -6.68
C ALA A 456 2.99 7.99 -6.26
N TYR A 457 2.24 7.34 -7.16
CA TYR A 457 1.74 5.98 -7.00
C TYR A 457 2.21 5.09 -8.15
N LYS A 458 2.37 3.80 -7.87
CA LYS A 458 2.55 2.75 -8.90
C LYS A 458 1.35 1.82 -8.90
N ALA A 459 0.82 1.54 -10.08
CA ALA A 459 -0.24 0.56 -10.27
C ALA A 459 0.33 -0.86 -10.32
N ILE A 460 -0.33 -1.77 -9.61
CA ILE A 460 0.14 -3.13 -9.36
C ILE A 460 -1.02 -4.09 -9.58
N ALA A 461 -0.87 -5.04 -10.49
CA ALA A 461 -1.75 -6.20 -10.51
C ALA A 461 -1.24 -7.21 -9.47
N CYS A 462 -2.14 -7.88 -8.76
CA CYS A 462 -1.77 -8.88 -7.77
C CYS A 462 -2.81 -10.00 -7.65
N ASN A 463 -2.39 -11.08 -6.99
CA ASN A 463 -3.31 -12.11 -6.51
C ASN A 463 -4.22 -11.54 -5.40
N ARG A 464 -5.49 -11.99 -5.35
CA ARG A 464 -6.44 -11.62 -4.29
C ARG A 464 -5.94 -11.96 -2.88
N SER A 465 -5.15 -13.01 -2.71
CA SER A 465 -4.62 -13.42 -1.41
C SER A 465 -3.71 -12.36 -0.80
N LEU A 466 -3.04 -11.57 -1.64
CA LEU A 466 -2.23 -10.42 -1.21
C LEU A 466 -3.12 -9.23 -0.84
N ALA A 467 -4.16 -8.95 -1.64
CA ALA A 467 -5.10 -7.85 -1.39
C ALA A 467 -5.98 -8.06 -0.15
N LEU A 468 -6.39 -9.31 0.13
CA LEU A 468 -7.25 -9.67 1.25
C LEU A 468 -6.49 -9.94 2.55
N LYS A 469 -5.15 -9.93 2.51
CA LYS A 469 -4.30 -10.19 3.67
C LYS A 469 -4.53 -9.17 4.79
N GLN A 470 -4.76 -9.66 6.01
CA GLN A 470 -4.84 -8.82 7.20
C GLN A 470 -3.46 -8.21 7.50
N CYS A 471 -3.40 -6.91 7.75
CA CYS A 471 -2.13 -6.21 8.01
C CYS A 471 -1.78 -6.10 9.50
N LEU A 472 -2.65 -6.64 10.36
CA LEU A 472 -2.52 -6.59 11.81
C LEU A 472 -1.34 -7.45 12.27
N GLY A 473 -0.34 -6.80 12.86
CA GLY A 473 0.79 -7.49 13.48
C GLY A 473 1.80 -8.08 12.51
N LEU A 474 1.74 -7.75 11.20
CA LEU A 474 2.72 -8.24 10.23
C LEU A 474 4.14 -7.80 10.61
N PRO A 475 5.10 -8.74 10.79
CA PRO A 475 6.50 -8.40 11.06
C PRO A 475 7.14 -7.56 9.96
N LYS A 476 6.88 -7.91 8.68
CA LYS A 476 7.23 -7.08 7.53
C LYS A 476 5.96 -6.35 7.05
N PRO A 477 5.95 -5.00 6.95
CA PRO A 477 4.76 -4.28 6.50
C PRO A 477 4.32 -4.70 5.08
N LEU A 478 3.01 -4.71 4.83
CA LEU A 478 2.44 -5.15 3.55
C LEU A 478 3.04 -4.42 2.33
N TRP A 479 3.32 -3.12 2.46
CA TRP A 479 3.93 -2.33 1.39
C TRP A 479 5.26 -2.92 0.90
N HIS A 480 6.13 -3.36 1.82
CA HIS A 480 7.40 -3.99 1.47
C HIS A 480 7.20 -5.35 0.81
N GLU A 481 6.23 -6.13 1.29
CA GLU A 481 5.89 -7.43 0.72
C GLU A 481 5.41 -7.31 -0.74
N VAL A 482 4.52 -6.34 -1.01
CA VAL A 482 4.00 -6.06 -2.36
C VAL A 482 5.14 -5.66 -3.32
N LEU A 483 6.01 -4.73 -2.89
CA LEU A 483 7.12 -4.27 -3.73
C LEU A 483 8.18 -5.35 -3.97
N GLU A 484 8.47 -6.19 -2.98
CA GLU A 484 9.40 -7.32 -3.15
C GLU A 484 8.86 -8.40 -4.09
N LEU A 485 7.53 -8.64 -4.08
CA LEU A 485 6.85 -9.51 -5.05
C LEU A 485 6.93 -8.95 -6.48
N CYS A 486 6.84 -7.62 -6.64
CA CYS A 486 7.01 -6.97 -7.95
C CYS A 486 8.42 -7.14 -8.53
N GLY A 487 9.44 -7.39 -7.70
CA GLY A 487 10.82 -7.56 -8.15
C GLY A 487 11.48 -6.28 -8.64
N GLY A 488 12.59 -6.42 -9.38
CA GLY A 488 13.34 -5.33 -10.00
C GLY A 488 13.60 -4.13 -9.09
N ASP A 489 13.39 -2.93 -9.63
CA ASP A 489 13.53 -1.67 -8.88
C ASP A 489 12.63 -1.61 -7.65
N MET A 490 11.41 -2.15 -7.70
CA MET A 490 10.48 -2.08 -6.57
C MET A 490 11.02 -2.84 -5.36
N LYS A 491 11.62 -4.01 -5.59
CA LYS A 491 12.32 -4.78 -4.55
C LYS A 491 13.46 -3.97 -3.95
N SER A 492 14.25 -3.30 -4.78
CA SER A 492 15.36 -2.46 -4.33
C SER A 492 14.87 -1.27 -3.49
N VAL A 493 13.78 -0.59 -3.89
CA VAL A 493 13.17 0.48 -3.08
C VAL A 493 12.75 -0.07 -1.71
N SER A 494 12.08 -1.22 -1.71
CA SER A 494 11.63 -1.86 -0.47
C SER A 494 12.79 -2.10 0.50
N GLN A 495 13.92 -2.61 -0.01
CA GLN A 495 15.11 -2.90 0.79
C GLN A 495 15.75 -1.63 1.36
N ILE A 496 15.89 -0.57 0.56
CA ILE A 496 16.43 0.71 1.01
C ILE A 496 15.55 1.34 2.09
N GLU A 497 14.23 1.39 1.86
CA GLU A 497 13.28 1.94 2.83
C GLU A 497 13.20 1.12 4.12
N LEU A 498 13.39 -0.20 4.04
CA LEU A 498 13.44 -1.06 5.21
C LEU A 498 14.74 -0.84 6.01
N ALA A 499 15.87 -0.64 5.33
CA ALA A 499 17.15 -0.34 5.97
C ALA A 499 17.11 0.96 6.80
N LYS A 500 16.46 2.01 6.27
CA LYS A 500 16.23 3.28 7.00
C LYS A 500 15.55 3.10 8.36
N ARG A 501 14.75 2.03 8.54
CA ARG A 501 14.09 1.73 9.82
C ARG A 501 14.98 0.99 10.80
N LEU A 502 15.93 0.20 10.32
CA LEU A 502 16.85 -0.52 11.18
C LEU A 502 17.83 0.42 11.88
N ASP A 503 18.20 1.53 11.22
CA ASP A 503 19.02 2.59 11.81
C ASP A 503 18.34 3.32 12.98
N LEU A 504 17.03 3.12 13.16
CA LEU A 504 16.25 3.68 14.27
C LEU A 504 16.12 2.73 15.48
N ARG A 505 16.60 1.48 15.37
CA ARG A 505 16.64 0.49 16.45
C ARG A 505 18.03 0.44 17.07
#